data_AF-A0A833D5U4-F1
#
_entry.id   AF-A0A833D5U4-F1
#
_cell.length_a   1.000
_cell.length_b   1.000
_cell.length_c   1.000
_cell.angle_alpha   90.00
_cell.angle_beta   90.00
_cell.angle_gamma   90.00
#
_symmetry.space_group_name_H-M   'P 1'
#
loop_
_entity.id
_entity.type
_entity.pdbx_description
1 polymer ?
#
loop_
_entity_poly.entity_id
_entity_poly.type
_entity_poly.pdbx_seq_one_letter_code
_entity_poly.pdbx_strand_id
1 'polypeptide(L)' 'IGEVRGRGMMLAIELVSDRRSKTPAAKETADIFERTRENGLVVSKSGANRNILRMVPPMCLSREDVAAIASAMEACFKGY' A
#
# COMPACT_ATOMS: atom_id res chain seq x y z
N ILE A 1 7.00 1.40 -7.73
CA ILE A 1 5.65 0.79 -7.95
C ILE A 1 5.68 -0.03 -9.23
N GLY A 2 5.41 -1.33 -9.14
CA GLY A 2 5.37 -2.25 -10.28
C GLY A 2 3.97 -2.39 -10.84
N GLU A 3 2.97 -2.57 -9.98
CA GLU A 3 1.57 -2.72 -10.36
C GLU A 3 0.65 -2.21 -9.24
N VAL A 4 -0.49 -1.65 -9.61
CA VAL A 4 -1.62 -1.39 -8.71
C VAL A 4 -2.78 -2.24 -9.20
N ARG A 5 -3.31 -3.11 -8.34
CA ARG A 5 -4.38 -4.06 -8.69
C ARG A 5 -5.43 -4.14 -7.61
N GLY A 6 -6.65 -4.48 -8.00
CA GLY A 6 -7.77 -4.61 -7.08
C GLY A 6 -9.12 -4.45 -7.76
N ARG A 7 -10.19 -4.73 -7.02
CA ARG A 7 -11.57 -4.51 -7.45
C ARG A 7 -12.43 -4.12 -6.26
N GLY A 8 -13.24 -3.08 -6.43
CA GLY A 8 -14.05 -2.52 -5.33
C GLY A 8 -13.17 -2.02 -4.19
N MET A 9 -13.43 -2.48 -2.97
CA MET A 9 -12.71 -2.08 -1.75
C MET A 9 -11.47 -2.95 -1.46
N MET A 10 -11.13 -3.92 -2.30
CA MET A 10 -9.90 -4.69 -2.14
C MET A 10 -8.84 -4.16 -3.10
N LEU A 11 -7.89 -3.39 -2.58
CA LEU A 11 -6.81 -2.76 -3.35
C LEU A 11 -5.44 -3.23 -2.88
N ALA A 12 -4.50 -3.37 -3.81
CA ALA A 12 -3.14 -3.79 -3.56
C ALA A 12 -2.14 -3.05 -4.45
N ILE A 13 -0.99 -2.71 -3.87
CA ILE A 13 0.13 -2.03 -4.53
C ILE A 13 1.34 -2.96 -4.44
N GLU A 14 1.88 -3.34 -5.59
CA GLU A 14 3.13 -4.07 -5.68
C GLU A 14 4.32 -3.12 -5.76
N LEU A 15 5.28 -3.32 -4.87
CA LEU A 15 6.51 -2.57 -4.78
C LEU A 15 7.66 -3.38 -5.36
N VAL A 16 8.36 -2.76 -6.30
CA VAL A 16 9.52 -3.32 -6.99
C VAL A 16 10.62 -2.26 -7.04
N SER A 17 11.86 -2.69 -6.89
CA SER A 17 13.04 -1.81 -6.94
C SER A 17 13.45 -1.51 -8.38
N ASP A 18 13.21 -2.46 -9.29
CA ASP A 18 13.30 -2.24 -10.73
C ASP A 18 12.00 -2.63 -11.42
N ARG A 19 11.49 -1.73 -12.26
CA ARG A 19 10.23 -1.95 -13.00
C ARG A 19 10.42 -2.92 -14.17
N ARG A 20 11.62 -3.04 -14.73
CA ARG A 20 11.87 -3.91 -15.88
C ARG A 20 12.00 -5.38 -15.46
N SER A 21 12.83 -5.68 -14.47
CA SER A 21 13.00 -7.03 -13.93
C SER A 21 11.90 -7.45 -12.95
N LYS A 22 11.08 -6.49 -12.49
CA LYS A 22 10.10 -6.66 -11.39
C LYS A 22 10.75 -7.19 -10.11
N THR A 23 11.99 -6.79 -9.82
CA THR A 23 12.69 -7.20 -8.59
C THR A 23 11.90 -6.76 -7.35
N PRO A 24 11.49 -7.66 -6.44
CA PRO A 24 10.68 -7.32 -5.28
C PRO A 24 11.38 -6.33 -4.32
N ALA A 25 10.69 -5.25 -3.95
CA ALA A 25 11.19 -4.25 -2.99
C ALA A 25 10.74 -4.56 -1.56
N ALA A 26 11.13 -5.71 -1.01
CA ALA A 26 10.62 -6.21 0.27
C ALA A 26 11.01 -5.32 1.46
N LYS A 27 12.20 -4.72 1.44
CA LYS A 27 12.69 -3.84 2.51
C LYS A 27 11.90 -2.55 2.53
N GLU A 28 11.79 -1.89 1.39
CA GLU A 28 11.05 -0.65 1.21
C GLU A 28 9.56 -0.85 1.51
N THR A 29 9.01 -2.02 1.15
CA THR A 29 7.65 -2.40 1.53
C THR A 29 7.48 -2.49 3.04
N ALA A 30 8.45 -3.04 3.76
CA ALA A 30 8.41 -3.11 5.21
C ALA A 30 8.50 -1.71 5.85
N ASP A 31 9.34 -0.83 5.30
CA ASP A 31 9.49 0.54 5.78
C ASP A 31 8.19 1.35 5.56
N ILE A 32 7.59 1.28 4.36
CA ILE A 32 6.31 1.94 4.07
C ILE A 32 5.19 1.35 4.93
N PHE A 33 5.18 0.04 5.14
CA PHE A 33 4.21 -0.61 6.03
C PHE A 33 4.26 -0.02 7.45
N GLU A 34 5.45 0.17 8.04
CA GLU A 34 5.52 0.78 9.37
C GLU A 34 5.03 2.24 9.35
N ARG A 35 5.31 3.00 8.29
CA ARG A 35 4.77 4.36 8.14
C ARG A 35 3.25 4.38 8.06
N THR A 36 2.62 3.39 7.43
CA THR A 36 1.14 3.31 7.41
C THR A 36 0.57 3.17 8.82
N ARG A 37 1.21 2.38 9.68
CA ARG A 37 0.83 2.25 11.09
C ARG A 37 0.98 3.57 11.85
N GLU A 38 2.06 4.31 11.61
CA GLU A 38 2.30 5.63 12.20
C GLU A 38 1.30 6.70 11.74
N ASN A 39 0.78 6.57 10.51
CA ASN A 39 -0.23 7.48 9.94
C ASN A 39 -1.67 7.00 10.18
N GLY A 40 -1.89 6.04 11.09
CA GLY A 40 -3.22 5.58 11.48
C GLY A 40 -3.93 4.68 10.47
N LEU A 41 -3.21 4.16 9.47
CA LEU A 41 -3.74 3.23 8.48
C LEU A 41 -3.44 1.78 8.86
N VAL A 42 -4.48 0.95 8.76
CA VAL A 42 -4.35 -0.51 8.93
C VAL A 42 -4.31 -1.17 7.55
N VAL A 43 -3.12 -1.62 7.15
CA VAL A 43 -2.89 -2.35 5.90
C VAL A 43 -2.25 -3.70 6.21
N SER A 44 -2.09 -4.53 5.18
CA SER A 44 -1.42 -5.83 5.28
C SER A 44 -0.26 -5.92 4.29
N LYS A 45 0.83 -6.58 4.68
CA LYS A 45 1.86 -7.05 3.75
C LYS A 45 1.45 -8.40 3.19
N SER A 46 1.61 -8.61 1.90
CA SER A 46 1.19 -9.82 1.19
C SER A 46 2.17 -10.17 0.06
N GLY A 47 1.90 -11.28 -0.64
CA GLY A 47 2.75 -11.81 -1.71
C GLY A 47 3.83 -12.77 -1.22
N ALA A 48 4.28 -13.64 -2.12
CA ALA A 48 5.37 -14.58 -1.84
C ALA A 48 6.64 -13.87 -1.37
N ASN A 49 6.89 -12.66 -1.89
CA ASN A 49 8.09 -11.87 -1.60
C ASN A 49 7.83 -10.75 -0.58
N ARG A 50 6.65 -10.72 0.06
CA ARG A 50 6.25 -9.69 1.05
C ARG A 50 6.37 -8.25 0.54
N ASN A 51 6.26 -8.05 -0.77
CA ASN A 51 6.46 -6.77 -1.46
C ASN A 51 5.14 -6.11 -1.91
N ILE A 52 4.00 -6.57 -1.39
CA ILE A 52 2.69 -6.04 -1.73
C ILE A 52 2.04 -5.45 -0.49
N LEU A 53 1.64 -4.19 -0.57
CA LEU A 53 0.77 -3.55 0.42
C LEU A 53 -0.68 -3.72 -0.02
N ARG A 54 -1.52 -4.27 0.85
CA ARG A 54 -2.94 -4.52 0.56
C ARG A 54 -3.82 -3.84 1.60
N MET A 55 -4.84 -3.14 1.11
CA MET A 55 -5.88 -2.47 1.88
C MET A 55 -7.24 -3.12 1.59
N VAL A 56 -7.94 -3.50 2.66
CA VAL A 56 -9.29 -4.06 2.63
C VAL A 56 -10.09 -3.39 3.75
N PRO A 57 -10.61 -2.17 3.53
CA PRO A 57 -11.36 -1.45 4.54
C PRO A 57 -12.75 -2.06 4.74
N PRO A 58 -13.43 -1.74 5.87
CA PRO A 58 -14.81 -2.13 6.09
C PRO A 58 -15.76 -1.61 4.99
N MET A 59 -16.86 -2.33 4.74
CA MET A 59 -17.80 -1.97 3.67
C MET A 59 -18.64 -0.70 3.94
N CYS A 60 -18.61 -0.19 5.17
CA CYS A 60 -19.26 1.06 5.55
C CYS A 60 -18.41 2.30 5.24
N LEU A 61 -17.23 2.15 4.61
CA LEU A 61 -16.40 3.27 4.19
C LEU A 61 -17.19 4.24 3.31
N SER A 62 -17.21 5.52 3.69
CA SER A 62 -17.87 6.57 2.93
C SER A 62 -16.90 7.26 1.98
N ARG A 63 -17.41 8.07 1.06
CA ARG A 63 -16.57 8.91 0.18
C ARG A 63 -15.83 10.01 0.94
N GLU A 64 -16.37 10.45 2.07
CA GLU A 64 -15.78 11.50 2.90
C GLU A 64 -14.48 11.01 3.57
N ASP A 65 -14.42 9.73 3.95
CA ASP A 65 -13.24 9.10 4.54
C ASP A 65 -12.07 8.96 3.54
N VAL A 66 -12.38 8.85 2.24
CA VAL A 66 -11.38 8.54 1.19
C VAL A 66 -10.31 9.61 1.10
N ALA A 67 -10.65 10.88 1.27
CA ALA A 67 -9.69 11.99 1.18
C ALA A 67 -8.60 11.88 2.26
N ALA A 68 -9.00 11.58 3.51
CA ALA A 68 -8.06 11.39 4.61
C ALA A 68 -7.18 10.15 4.39
N ILE A 69 -7.76 9.03 3.93
CA ILE A 69 -7.02 7.79 3.64
C ILE A 69 -6.00 8.00 2.52
N ALA A 70 -6.40 8.68 1.45
CA ALA A 70 -5.51 8.99 0.33
C ALA A 70 -4.33 9.87 0.76
N SER A 71 -4.61 10.92 1.55
CA SER A 71 -3.57 11.81 2.09
C SER A 71 -2.60 11.06 3.01
N ALA A 72 -3.10 10.18 3.88
CA ALA A 72 -2.27 9.37 4.75
C ALA A 72 -1.40 8.37 3.95
N MET A 73 -1.96 7.73 2.91
CA MET A 73 -1.20 6.86 2.02
C MET A 73 -0.10 7.64 1.29
N GLU A 74 -0.41 8.83 0.74
CA GLU A 74 0.60 9.66 0.06
C GLU A 74 1.77 10.02 0.99
N ALA A 75 1.48 10.38 2.25
CA ALA A 75 2.50 10.65 3.25
C ALA A 75 3.42 9.44 3.50
N CYS A 76 2.86 8.21 3.52
CA CYS A 76 3.64 6.99 3.73
C CYS A 76 4.62 6.71 2.59
N PHE A 77 4.22 7.04 1.36
CA PHE A 77 5.02 6.86 0.14
C PHE A 77 6.04 7.99 -0.11
N LYS A 78 6.03 9.07 0.68
CA LYS A 78 6.94 10.19 0.49
C LYS A 78 8.40 9.75 0.63
N GLY A 79 9.19 9.91 -0.44
CA GLY A 79 10.60 9.53 -0.49
C GLY A 79 10.88 8.08 -0.94
N TYR A 80 9.84 7.36 -1.41
CA TYR A 80 9.96 6.10 -2.16
C TYR A 80 9.78 6.35 -3.67
#